data_AF-A0A924NQR7-F1
#
_entry.id   AF-A0A924NQR7-F1
#
_cell.length_a   1.000
_cell.length_b   1.000
_cell.length_c   1.000
_cell.angle_alpha   90.00
_cell.angle_beta   90.00
_cell.angle_gamma   90.00
#
_symmetry.space_group_name_H-M   'P 1'
#
loop_
_entity.id
_entity.type
_entity.pdbx_description
1 polymer ?
#
loop_
_entity_poly.entity_id
_entity_poly.type
_entity_poly.pdbx_seq_one_letter_code
_entity_poly.pdbx_strand_id
1 'polypeptide(L)'
;MSSPIDLDVVVVGAGQAGLGTAYWLQRLGTTSFQVLDAEPLGDSWLQRWDSLQLFTPRRFSGLPGLPFPAGTTRSPSRIEMAD
;
A
#
# COMPACT_ATOMS: atom_id res chain seq x y z
N MET A 1 -22.67 21.81 9.80
CA MET A 1 -21.25 21.73 9.40
C MET A 1 -20.57 20.84 10.42
N SER A 2 -19.95 19.74 10.01
CA SER A 2 -19.13 18.93 10.92
C SER A 2 -17.96 19.77 11.42
N SER A 3 -17.55 19.59 12.68
CA SER A 3 -16.33 20.18 13.19
C SER A 3 -15.13 19.79 12.30
N PRO A 4 -14.14 20.68 12.11
CA PRO A 4 -12.92 20.31 11.40
C PRO A 4 -12.30 19.08 12.05
N ILE A 5 -11.83 18.16 11.21
CA ILE A 5 -11.13 16.98 11.67
C ILE A 5 -9.71 17.42 12.02
N ASP A 6 -9.38 17.46 13.30
CA ASP A 6 -8.02 17.73 13.75
C ASP A 6 -7.18 16.45 13.61
N LEU A 7 -6.36 16.40 12.56
CA LEU A 7 -5.41 15.32 12.30
C LEU A 7 -4.00 15.77 12.68
N ASP A 8 -3.24 14.90 13.37
CA ASP A 8 -1.83 15.14 13.66
C ASP A 8 -0.97 14.89 12.40
N VAL A 9 -1.38 13.91 11.58
CA VAL A 9 -0.66 13.49 10.38
C VAL A 9 -1.61 13.21 9.23
N VAL A 10 -1.26 13.71 8.04
CA VAL A 10 -1.89 13.33 6.77
C VAL A 10 -0.84 12.67 5.88
N VAL A 11 -1.11 11.43 5.47
CA VAL A 11 -0.27 10.70 4.50
C VAL A 11 -0.90 10.86 3.12
N VAL A 12 -0.18 11.47 2.19
CA VAL A 12 -0.63 11.67 0.81
C VAL A 12 -0.10 10.53 -0.07
N GLY A 13 -1.02 9.78 -0.67
CA GLY A 13 -0.79 8.55 -1.42
C GLY A 13 -1.07 7.30 -0.58
N ALA A 14 -1.98 6.45 -1.03
CA ALA A 14 -2.32 5.13 -0.49
C ALA A 14 -1.68 3.97 -1.29
N GLY A 15 -0.58 4.25 -2.00
CA GLY A 15 0.32 3.23 -2.51
C GLY A 15 1.12 2.54 -1.39
N GLN A 16 2.04 1.64 -1.78
CA GLN A 16 2.79 0.82 -0.81
C GLN A 16 3.56 1.64 0.25
N ALA A 17 4.14 2.77 -0.14
CA ALA A 17 4.86 3.64 0.79
C ALA A 17 3.92 4.28 1.82
N GLY A 18 2.73 4.73 1.39
CA GLY A 18 1.73 5.33 2.27
C GLY A 18 1.12 4.32 3.24
N LEU A 19 0.75 3.13 2.74
CA LEU A 19 0.24 2.04 3.58
C LEU A 19 1.30 1.54 4.57
N GLY A 20 2.56 1.41 4.13
CA GLY A 20 3.68 1.09 5.03
C GLY A 20 3.90 2.14 6.11
N THR A 21 3.72 3.43 5.77
CA THR A 21 3.80 4.53 6.73
C THR A 21 2.66 4.46 7.75
N ALA A 22 1.42 4.29 7.28
CA ALA A 22 0.24 4.15 8.11
C ALA A 22 0.36 2.99 9.11
N TYR A 23 0.91 1.86 8.67
CA TYR A 23 1.18 0.71 9.52
C TYR A 23 2.10 1.06 10.71
N TRP A 24 3.17 1.81 10.47
CA TRP A 24 4.10 2.20 11.53
C TRP A 24 3.54 3.31 12.41
N LEU A 25 2.79 4.28 11.85
CA LEU A 25 2.05 5.28 12.64
C LEU A 25 1.12 4.60 13.66
N GLN A 26 0.34 3.62 13.20
CA GLN A 26 -0.54 2.85 14.07
C GLN A 26 0.25 2.09 15.15
N ARG A 27 1.37 1.45 14.80
CA ARG A 27 2.23 0.73 15.77
C ARG A 27 2.92 1.63 16.79
N LEU A 28 3.22 2.87 16.44
CA LEU A 28 3.81 3.87 17.32
C LEU A 28 2.76 4.58 18.19
N GLY A 29 1.48 4.21 18.07
CA GLY A 29 0.39 4.77 18.86
C GLY A 29 -0.16 6.10 18.33
N THR A 30 0.21 6.50 17.11
CA THR A 30 -0.44 7.65 16.45
C THR A 30 -1.79 7.19 15.92
N THR A 31 -2.87 7.74 16.47
CA THR A 31 -4.25 7.36 16.10
C THR A 31 -4.98 8.46 15.34
N SER A 32 -4.54 9.71 15.45
CA SER A 32 -5.09 10.85 14.69
C SER A 32 -4.34 11.05 13.37
N PHE A 33 -4.53 10.11 12.44
CA PHE A 33 -3.99 10.24 11.10
C PHE A 33 -4.94 9.72 10.04
N GLN A 34 -4.75 10.20 8.81
CA GLN A 34 -5.49 9.71 7.65
C GLN A 34 -4.56 9.53 6.45
N VAL A 35 -4.86 8.51 5.63
CA VAL A 35 -4.23 8.29 4.34
C VAL A 35 -5.20 8.73 3.26
N LEU A 36 -4.75 9.56 2.33
CA LEU A 36 -5.55 10.10 1.24
C LEU A 36 -4.92 9.70 -0.09
N ASP A 37 -5.73 9.22 -1.02
CA ASP A 37 -5.33 9.00 -2.41
C ASP A 37 -6.42 9.52 -3.34
N ALA A 38 -6.04 9.88 -4.56
CA ALA A 38 -6.96 10.29 -5.60
C ALA A 38 -7.57 9.06 -6.31
N GLU A 39 -6.85 7.95 -6.36
CA GLU A 39 -7.22 6.75 -7.10
C GLU A 39 -7.52 5.56 -6.15
N PRO A 40 -8.22 4.51 -6.64
CA PRO A 40 -8.39 3.27 -5.89
C PRO A 40 -7.06 2.63 -5.48
N LEU A 41 -7.09 1.83 -4.40
CA LEU A 41 -5.92 1.07 -3.97
C LEU A 41 -5.41 0.17 -5.10
N GLY A 42 -4.08 0.11 -5.23
CA GLY A 42 -3.42 -0.71 -6.25
C GLY A 42 -3.46 -0.14 -7.67
N ASP A 43 -4.17 0.96 -7.93
CA ASP A 43 -4.35 1.48 -9.31
C ASP A 43 -3.02 1.82 -10.00
N SER A 44 -2.04 2.34 -9.24
CA SER A 44 -0.69 2.59 -9.76
C SER A 44 0.03 1.36 -10.35
N TRP A 45 -0.33 0.14 -9.90
CA TRP A 45 0.10 -1.13 -10.48
C TRP A 45 -0.79 -1.55 -11.65
N LEU A 46 -2.09 -1.27 -11.56
CA LEU A 46 -3.06 -1.50 -12.64
C LEU A 46 -2.81 -0.63 -13.88
N GLN A 47 -2.07 0.47 -13.76
CA GLN A 47 -1.67 1.30 -14.90
C GLN A 47 -0.34 0.88 -15.54
N ARG A 48 0.34 -0.15 -15.02
CA ARG A 48 1.59 -0.65 -15.62
C ARG A 48 1.31 -1.60 -16.79
N TRP A 49 2.33 -1.79 -17.63
CA TRP A 49 2.27 -2.68 -18.78
C TRP A 49 1.93 -4.11 -18.39
N ASP A 50 1.16 -4.80 -19.24
CA ASP A 50 0.59 -6.13 -18.93
C ASP A 50 1.62 -7.21 -18.63
N SER A 51 2.79 -7.14 -19.25
CA SER A 51 3.87 -8.10 -19.03
C SER A 51 4.71 -7.85 -17.78
N LEU A 52 4.38 -6.85 -16.95
CA LEU A 52 5.13 -6.54 -15.75
C LEU A 52 5.09 -7.72 -14.76
N GLN A 53 6.29 -8.20 -14.45
CA GLN A 53 6.61 -9.08 -13.33
C GLN A 53 7.72 -8.41 -12.52
N LEU A 54 7.65 -8.46 -11.20
CA LEU A 54 8.74 -7.92 -10.38
C LEU A 54 10.01 -8.76 -10.54
N PHE A 55 11.16 -8.13 -10.34
CA PHE A 55 12.44 -8.84 -10.16
C PHE A 55 12.63 -9.34 -8.72
N THR A 56 11.80 -8.85 -7.79
CA THR A 56 11.82 -9.23 -6.38
C THR A 56 10.94 -10.47 -6.14
N PRO A 57 11.45 -11.53 -5.49
CA PRO A 57 10.64 -12.69 -5.11
C PRO A 57 9.47 -12.33 -4.18
N ARG A 58 8.33 -13.01 -4.32
CA ARG A 58 7.11 -12.80 -3.52
C ARG A 58 7.36 -12.61 -2.02
N ARG A 59 8.18 -13.47 -1.43
CA ARG A 59 8.50 -13.42 0.02
C ARG A 59 9.08 -12.09 0.51
N PHE A 60 9.56 -11.24 -0.41
CA PHE A 60 10.11 -9.91 -0.14
C PHE A 60 9.25 -8.76 -0.69
N SER A 61 8.07 -9.06 -1.24
CA SER A 61 7.18 -8.08 -1.89
C SER A 61 5.98 -7.68 -1.03
N GLY A 62 5.86 -8.22 0.19
CA GLY A 62 4.77 -7.93 1.11
C GLY A 62 4.90 -6.57 1.79
N LEU A 63 3.78 -6.06 2.29
CA LEU A 63 3.78 -4.86 3.15
C LEU A 63 4.23 -5.21 4.57
N PRO A 64 4.67 -4.23 5.37
CA PRO A 64 4.92 -4.43 6.79
C PRO A 64 3.70 -5.09 7.47
N GLY A 65 3.91 -6.25 8.11
CA GLY A 65 2.84 -7.00 8.77
C GLY A 65 1.90 -7.80 7.87
N LEU A 66 2.06 -7.70 6.54
CA LEU A 66 1.25 -8.42 5.57
C LEU A 66 2.17 -9.15 4.57
N PRO A 67 2.55 -10.41 4.88
CA PRO A 67 3.34 -11.22 3.97
C PRO A 67 2.63 -11.36 2.63
N PHE A 68 3.42 -11.33 1.55
CA PHE A 68 2.85 -11.53 0.22
C PHE A 68 2.34 -12.97 0.06
N PRO A 69 1.17 -13.21 -0.56
CA PRO A 69 0.63 -14.54 -0.77
C PRO A 69 1.56 -15.45 -1.59
N ALA A 70 1.51 -16.75 -1.30
CA ALA A 70 2.12 -17.74 -2.18
C ALA A 70 1.44 -17.71 -3.55
N GLY A 71 2.19 -18.03 -4.61
CA GLY A 71 1.65 -18.13 -5.96
C GLY A 71 2.51 -19.01 -6.85
N THR A 72 2.08 -19.17 -8.10
CA THR A 72 2.69 -20.11 -9.06
C THR A 72 4.02 -19.60 -9.61
N THR A 73 4.21 -18.29 -9.67
CA THR A 73 5.45 -17.64 -10.11
C THR A 73 6.33 -17.23 -8.92
N ARG A 74 7.64 -17.13 -9.13
CA ARG A 74 8.57 -16.68 -8.08
C ARG A 74 8.36 -15.21 -7.68
N SER A 75 8.00 -14.37 -8.65
CA SER A 75 7.81 -12.94 -8.48
C SER A 75 6.39 -12.55 -8.87
N PRO A 76 5.78 -11.57 -8.20
CA PRO A 76 4.40 -11.18 -8.48
C PRO A 76 4.26 -10.38 -9.78
N SER A 77 3.08 -10.54 -10.40
CA SER A 77 2.62 -9.71 -11.52
C SER A 77 2.13 -8.34 -11.06
N ARG A 78 1.87 -7.44 -12.00
CA ARG A 78 1.20 -6.16 -11.71
C ARG A 78 -0.18 -6.31 -11.08
N ILE A 79 -0.92 -7.36 -11.45
CA ILE A 79 -2.27 -7.62 -10.93
C ILE A 79 -2.17 -8.04 -9.47
N GLU A 80 -1.28 -8.98 -9.19
CA GLU A 80 -1.06 -9.47 -7.82
C GLU A 80 -0.47 -8.40 -6.89
N MET A 81 0.23 -7.40 -7.43
CA MET A 81 0.70 -6.25 -6.65
C MET A 81 -0.41 -5.23 -6.37
N ALA A 82 -1.50 -5.26 -7.14
CA ALA A 82 -2.66 -4.38 -6.96
C ALA A 82 -3.68 -4.95 -5.96
N ASP A 83 -3.71 -6.27 -5.79
CA ASP A 83 -4.57 -7.02 -4.85
C ASP A 83 -4.07 -6.93 -3.40
#